data_AF-A0A7W7FUU6-F1
#
_entry.id   AF-A0A7W7FUU6-F1
#
_cell.length_a   1.000
_cell.length_b   1.000
_cell.length_c   1.000
_cell.angle_alpha   90.00
_cell.angle_beta   90.00
_cell.angle_gamma   90.00
#
_symmetry.space_group_name_H-M   'P 1'
#
loop_
_entity.id
_entity.type
_entity.pdbx_description
1 polymer ?
#
loop_
_entity_poly.entity_id
_entity_poly.type
_entity_poly.pdbx_seq_one_letter_code
_entity_poly.pdbx_strand_id
1 'polypeptide(L)'
;MNETEKQLHTFIAEVLLDGEEIEFDAETPLLEYRLIDSLNVEQLMVHVQHTYAVSLERHTPSQWNTIRKMAALIQAAGPGAH
;
A
#
# COMPACT_ATOMS: atom_id res chain seq x y z
N MET A 1 -12.35 7.22 -2.11
CA MET A 1 -11.10 6.60 -2.55
C MET A 1 -10.92 6.77 -4.05
N ASN A 2 -9.72 7.17 -4.47
CA ASN A 2 -9.33 7.21 -5.89
C ASN A 2 -9.05 5.78 -6.41
N GLU A 3 -8.77 5.63 -7.71
CA GLU A 3 -8.56 4.31 -8.33
C GLU A 3 -7.37 3.55 -7.72
N THR A 4 -6.23 4.21 -7.53
CA THR A 4 -5.03 3.63 -6.91
C THR A 4 -5.30 3.16 -5.48
N GLU A 5 -6.03 3.95 -4.68
CA GLU A 5 -6.41 3.56 -3.32
C GLU A 5 -7.32 2.33 -3.31
N LYS A 6 -8.26 2.23 -4.27
CA LYS A 6 -9.12 1.05 -4.40
C LYS A 6 -8.31 -0.19 -4.78
N GLN A 7 -7.38 -0.07 -5.74
CA GLN A 7 -6.53 -1.18 -6.17
C GLN A 7 -5.63 -1.68 -5.04
N LEU A 8 -5.00 -0.76 -4.30
CA LEU A 8 -4.20 -1.11 -3.11
C LEU A 8 -5.05 -1.76 -2.02
N HIS A 9 -6.25 -1.22 -1.75
CA HIS A 9 -7.16 -1.79 -0.76
C HIS A 9 -7.57 -3.22 -1.11
N THR A 10 -8.00 -3.45 -2.35
CA THR A 10 -8.35 -4.79 -2.84
C THR A 10 -7.15 -5.74 -2.77
N PHE A 11 -5.95 -5.30 -3.15
CA PHE A 11 -4.76 -6.14 -3.03
C PHE A 11 -4.46 -6.53 -1.58
N ILE A 12 -4.53 -5.56 -0.65
CA ILE A 12 -4.29 -5.86 0.76
C ILE A 12 -5.35 -6.81 1.31
N ALA A 13 -6.63 -6.55 1.06
CA ALA A 13 -7.73 -7.37 1.57
C ALA A 13 -7.72 -8.79 0.99
N GLU A 14 -7.59 -8.94 -0.32
CA GLU A 14 -7.71 -10.24 -0.98
C GLU A 14 -6.41 -11.06 -0.93
N VAL A 15 -5.25 -10.41 -0.98
CA VAL A 15 -3.95 -11.12 -1.12
C VAL A 15 -3.21 -11.17 0.20
N LEU A 16 -3.14 -10.07 0.95
CA LEU A 16 -2.36 -10.03 2.20
C LEU A 16 -3.15 -10.52 3.40
N LEU A 17 -4.46 -10.30 3.40
CA LEU A 17 -5.37 -10.72 4.48
C LEU A 17 -6.15 -11.99 4.12
N ASP A 18 -5.81 -12.67 3.02
CA ASP A 18 -6.47 -13.92 2.56
C ASP A 18 -8.00 -13.82 2.45
N GLY A 19 -8.53 -12.62 2.16
CA GLY A 19 -9.97 -12.36 2.10
C GLY A 19 -10.68 -12.34 3.46
N GLU A 20 -9.95 -12.24 4.59
CA GLU A 20 -10.56 -12.04 5.90
C GLU A 20 -11.43 -10.77 5.90
N GLU A 21 -12.64 -10.86 6.47
CA GLU A 21 -13.56 -9.72 6.65
C GLU A 21 -13.03 -8.77 7.74
N ILE A 22 -11.95 -8.08 7.42
CA ILE A 22 -11.35 -7.03 8.24
C ILE A 22 -11.72 -5.69 7.64
N GLU A 23 -12.47 -4.89 8.41
CA GLU A 23 -12.81 -3.53 8.02
C GLU A 23 -11.64 -2.58 8.31
N PHE A 24 -11.07 -2.01 7.25
CA PHE A 24 -10.08 -0.94 7.33
C PHE A 24 -10.25 0.05 6.19
N ASP A 25 -9.91 1.31 6.47
CA ASP A 25 -10.04 2.41 5.52
C ASP A 25 -8.66 2.85 4.95
N ALA A 26 -8.67 3.86 4.09
CA ALA A 26 -7.46 4.35 3.45
C ALA A 26 -6.47 5.04 4.41
N GLU A 27 -6.93 5.47 5.58
CA GLU A 27 -6.15 6.21 6.59
C GLU A 27 -5.67 5.30 7.72
N THR A 28 -6.14 4.05 7.74
CA THR A 28 -5.78 3.03 8.73
C THR A 28 -4.29 2.67 8.63
N PRO A 29 -3.50 2.87 9.70
CA PRO A 29 -2.10 2.45 9.74
C PRO A 29 -1.95 0.93 9.79
N LEU A 30 -1.59 0.32 8.66
CA LEU A 30 -1.57 -1.13 8.48
C LEU A 30 -0.62 -1.86 9.47
N LEU A 31 0.55 -1.26 9.74
CA LEU A 31 1.54 -1.84 10.64
C LEU A 31 1.19 -1.66 12.12
N GLU A 32 0.64 -0.50 12.49
CA GLU A 32 0.33 -0.20 13.90
C GLU A 32 -0.87 -1.02 14.37
N TYR A 33 -1.85 -1.24 13.48
CA TYR A 33 -2.98 -2.12 13.71
C TYR A 33 -2.63 -3.60 13.51
N ARG A 34 -1.38 -3.92 13.16
CA ARG A 34 -0.90 -5.28 12.87
C ARG A 34 -1.76 -6.01 11.85
N LEU A 35 -2.30 -5.27 10.89
CA LEU A 35 -3.05 -5.85 9.77
C LEU A 35 -2.10 -6.65 8.87
N ILE A 36 -0.87 -6.18 8.71
CA ILE A 36 0.15 -6.88 7.92
C ILE A 36 1.39 -7.12 8.78
N ASP A 37 2.00 -8.30 8.63
CA ASP A 37 3.28 -8.66 9.22
C ASP A 37 4.45 -8.45 8.23
N SER A 38 5.66 -8.86 8.62
CA SER A 38 6.87 -8.70 7.80
C SER A 38 6.80 -9.38 6.43
N LEU A 39 6.19 -10.57 6.34
CA LEU A 39 6.03 -11.29 5.07
C LEU A 39 5.06 -10.54 4.15
N ASN A 40 3.97 -10.04 4.73
CA ASN A 40 2.98 -9.24 3.99
C ASN A 40 3.57 -7.90 3.53
N VAL A 41 4.46 -7.30 4.32
CA VAL A 41 5.18 -6.08 3.94
C VAL A 41 6.09 -6.32 2.73
N GLU A 42 6.85 -7.40 2.70
CA GLU A 42 7.70 -7.73 1.54
C GLU A 42 6.86 -7.91 0.27
N GLN A 43 5.74 -8.64 0.37
CA GLN A 43 4.81 -8.81 -0.75
C GLN A 43 4.20 -7.49 -1.22
N LEU A 44 3.81 -6.62 -0.29
CA LEU A 44 3.30 -5.28 -0.59
C LEU A 44 4.35 -4.43 -1.33
N MET A 45 5.60 -4.44 -0.86
CA MET A 45 6.69 -3.71 -1.50
C MET A 45 6.93 -4.19 -2.93
N VAL A 46 7.00 -5.51 -3.13
CA VAL A 46 7.18 -6.12 -4.45
C VAL A 46 6.00 -5.77 -5.37
N HIS A 47 4.76 -5.86 -4.88
CA HIS A 47 3.59 -5.51 -5.66
C HIS A 47 3.60 -4.03 -6.09
N VAL A 48 3.93 -3.11 -5.18
CA VAL A 48 3.96 -1.68 -5.49
C VAL A 48 5.07 -1.34 -6.48
N GLN A 49 6.24 -1.96 -6.33
CA GLN A 49 7.35 -1.79 -7.26
C GLN A 49 7.02 -2.34 -8.65
N HIS A 50 6.45 -3.53 -8.75
CA HIS A 50 6.15 -4.17 -10.03
C HIS A 50 4.97 -3.49 -10.75
N THR A 51 3.95 -3.05 -10.01
CA THR A 51 2.71 -2.49 -10.57
C THR A 51 2.83 -1.01 -10.90
N TYR A 52 3.52 -0.24 -10.04
CA TYR A 52 3.56 1.22 -10.14
C TYR A 52 4.97 1.80 -10.35
N ALA A 53 6.00 0.95 -10.51
CA ALA A 53 7.40 1.37 -10.61
C ALA A 53 7.90 2.23 -9.43
N VAL A 54 7.29 2.08 -8.25
CA VAL A 54 7.61 2.83 -7.02
C VAL A 54 8.28 1.90 -6.02
N SER A 55 9.47 2.27 -5.54
CA SER A 55 10.17 1.52 -4.49
C SER A 55 9.86 2.13 -3.12
N LEU A 56 9.00 1.46 -2.35
CA LEU A 56 8.68 1.83 -0.96
C LEU A 56 9.90 1.69 -0.03
N GLU A 57 10.86 0.85 -0.41
CA GLU A 57 12.14 0.58 0.28
C GLU A 57 12.95 1.87 0.52
N ARG A 58 12.79 2.85 -0.39
CA ARG A 58 13.47 4.15 -0.33
C ARG A 58 12.84 5.11 0.68
N HIS A 59 11.72 4.71 1.30
CA HIS A 59 10.92 5.53 2.20
C HIS A 59 10.79 4.84 3.56
N THR A 60 10.68 5.62 4.64
CA THR A 60 10.44 5.07 5.97
C THR A 60 9.02 4.50 6.06
N PRO A 61 8.77 3.47 6.90
CA PRO A 61 7.42 2.92 7.07
C PRO A 61 6.35 3.96 7.38
N SER A 62 6.67 4.98 8.16
CA SER A 62 5.75 6.09 8.47
C SER A 62 5.31 6.91 7.26
N GLN A 63 6.05 6.85 6.13
CA GLN A 63 5.73 7.54 4.88
C GLN A 63 4.79 6.72 3.98
N TRP A 64 4.58 5.43 4.25
CA TRP A 64 3.71 4.56 3.45
C TRP A 64 2.80 3.64 4.28
N ASN A 65 2.75 3.79 5.60
CA ASN A 65 1.97 2.91 6.49
C ASN A 65 0.44 2.93 6.28
N THR A 66 -0.09 3.79 5.40
CA THR A 66 -1.51 3.83 5.04
C THR A 66 -1.68 3.76 3.53
N ILE A 67 -2.83 3.27 3.07
CA ILE A 67 -3.15 3.22 1.63
C ILE A 67 -3.10 4.62 1.02
N ARG A 68 -3.64 5.62 1.72
CA ARG A 68 -3.64 7.02 1.26
C ARG A 68 -2.23 7.55 1.01
N LYS A 69 -1.29 7.23 1.90
CA LYS A 69 0.11 7.63 1.74
C LYS A 69 0.80 6.90 0.60
N MET A 70 0.56 5.59 0.46
CA MET A 70 1.07 4.82 -0.70
C MET A 70 0.54 5.37 -2.02
N ALA A 71 -0.77 5.64 -2.10
CA ALA A 71 -1.38 6.22 -3.29
C ALA A 71 -0.78 7.60 -3.62
N ALA A 72 -0.51 8.43 -2.61
CA ALA A 72 0.16 9.71 -2.81
C ALA A 72 1.59 9.57 -3.35
N LEU A 73 2.37 8.59 -2.85
CA LEU A 73 3.71 8.29 -3.38
C LEU A 73 3.65 7.81 -4.84
N ILE A 74 2.70 6.94 -5.16
CA ILE A 74 2.48 6.43 -6.53
C ILE A 74 2.10 7.57 -7.48
N GLN A 75 1.19 8.44 -7.06
CA GLN A 75 0.77 9.59 -7.85
C GLN A 75 1.91 10.59 -8.08
N ALA A 76 2.75 10.81 -7.05
CA ALA A 76 3.93 11.66 -7.17
C ALA A 76 5.01 11.08 -8.10
N ALA A 77 5.07 9.75 -8.24
CA ALA A 77 5.97 9.06 -9.15
C ALA A 77 5.41 8.89 -10.59
N GLY A 78 4.13 9.19 -10.80
CA GLY A 78 3.46 9.11 -12.10
C GLY A 78 4.06 10.05 -13.16
N PRO A 79 3.67 9.90 -14.44
CA PRO A 79 4.40 10.41 -15.62
C PRO A 79 4.45 11.95 -15.81
N GLY A 80 4.17 12.73 -14.76
CA GLY A 80 4.21 14.20 -14.77
C GLY A 80 5.40 14.83 -14.02
N ALA A 81 6.35 14.05 -13.52
CA ALA A 81 7.55 14.55 -12.85
C ALA A 81 8.77 14.58 -13.80
N HIS A 82 8.69 15.38 -14.86
CA HIS A 82 9.84 15.77 -15.69
C HIS A 82 9.77 17.26 -16.01
#